data_AF-A0A2Z3H542-F1
#
_entry.id   AF-A0A2Z3H542-F1
#
_cell.length_a   1.000
_cell.length_b   1.000
_cell.length_c   1.000
_cell.angle_alpha   90.00
_cell.angle_beta   90.00
_cell.angle_gamma   90.00
#
_symmetry.space_group_name_H-M   'P 1'
#
loop_
_entity.id
_entity.type
_entity.pdbx_description
1 polymer ?
#
loop_
_entity_poly.entity_id
_entity_poly.type
_entity_poly.pdbx_seq_one_letter_code
_entity_poly.pdbx_strand_id
1 'polypeptide(L)'
;MRIDHRTHRQGAWNNCWFRAALDGLAFQRPEALTSMLQEGPARTFVVTFPGREPHAVTPDRADDAPYAAALEAAAHAELGDARTPRMLSYGLGIGLLTGHNRAGYTNALGAGFAPLYITSKRRWLRRQLENATAQRRLMVLGGSDGKWTTPKLNWVPPQHCFGLLEYEPSVGTARVRNPYGNNDGIPAERQRDGYGPGEFWVTLDELENSWCGLTIEDE
;
A
#
# COMPACT_ATOMS: atom_id res chain seq x y z
N MET A 1 -15.46 -2.13 -16.37
CA MET A 1 -14.31 -2.87 -15.78
C MET A 1 -14.56 -3.28 -14.32
N ARG A 2 -14.11 -4.48 -13.90
CA ARG A 2 -14.19 -4.96 -12.51
C ARG A 2 -12.90 -4.59 -11.76
N ILE A 3 -13.04 -3.99 -10.59
CA ILE A 3 -11.92 -3.71 -9.67
C ILE A 3 -11.84 -4.87 -8.67
N ASP A 4 -10.67 -5.51 -8.60
CA ASP A 4 -10.36 -6.55 -7.62
C ASP A 4 -8.88 -6.40 -7.28
N HIS A 5 -8.55 -6.12 -6.03
CA HIS A 5 -7.16 -5.88 -5.64
C HIS A 5 -6.31 -7.12 -6.00
N ARG A 6 -6.83 -8.33 -5.80
CA ARG A 6 -6.12 -9.61 -5.94
C ARG A 6 -5.61 -9.89 -7.36
N THR A 7 -6.18 -9.24 -8.38
CA THR A 7 -5.86 -9.52 -9.78
C THR A 7 -4.66 -8.75 -10.30
N HIS A 8 -4.25 -7.66 -9.65
CA HIS A 8 -3.15 -6.86 -10.15
C HIS A 8 -1.80 -7.26 -9.54
N ARG A 9 -0.75 -7.04 -10.32
CA ARG A 9 0.64 -7.37 -10.00
C ARG A 9 1.53 -6.19 -10.37
N GLN A 10 2.43 -5.80 -9.48
CA GLN A 10 3.45 -4.83 -9.84
C GLN A 10 4.37 -5.43 -10.90
N GLY A 11 4.55 -4.70 -12.01
CA GLY A 11 5.47 -5.06 -13.08
C GLY A 11 6.92 -4.67 -12.79
N ALA A 12 7.68 -4.37 -13.85
CA ALA A 12 9.09 -3.96 -13.74
C ALA A 12 9.30 -2.53 -13.23
N TRP A 13 8.23 -1.77 -13.03
CA TRP A 13 8.33 -0.40 -12.56
C TRP A 13 8.63 -0.36 -11.06
N ASN A 14 9.53 0.54 -10.71
CA ASN A 14 9.95 0.79 -9.34
C ASN A 14 8.92 1.72 -8.65
N ASN A 15 7.68 1.29 -8.49
CA ASN A 15 6.57 2.08 -7.95
C ASN A 15 5.75 1.34 -6.88
N CYS A 16 6.38 0.43 -6.12
CA CYS A 16 5.71 -0.32 -5.05
C CYS A 16 4.95 0.57 -4.05
N TRP A 17 5.40 1.80 -3.82
CA TRP A 17 4.71 2.79 -2.98
C TRP A 17 3.31 3.15 -3.50
N PHE A 18 3.15 3.23 -4.82
CA PHE A 18 1.87 3.53 -5.46
C PHE A 18 0.99 2.30 -5.44
N ARG A 19 1.53 1.15 -5.86
CA ARG A 19 0.82 -0.12 -5.89
C ARG A 19 0.32 -0.56 -4.53
N ALA A 20 1.10 -0.38 -3.47
CA ALA A 20 0.68 -0.65 -2.10
C ALA A 20 -0.55 0.19 -1.69
N ALA A 21 -0.61 1.47 -2.08
CA ALA A 21 -1.77 2.32 -1.83
C ALA A 21 -2.97 1.89 -2.70
N LEU A 22 -2.71 1.52 -3.96
CA LEU A 22 -3.72 1.03 -4.89
C LEU A 22 -4.35 -0.29 -4.40
N ASP A 23 -3.56 -1.21 -3.85
CA ASP A 23 -4.03 -2.43 -3.19
C ASP A 23 -5.03 -2.09 -2.08
N GLY A 24 -4.65 -1.18 -1.20
CA GLY A 24 -5.51 -0.70 -0.13
C GLY A 24 -6.79 -0.08 -0.66
N LEU A 25 -6.73 0.75 -1.70
CA LEU A 25 -7.93 1.42 -2.22
C LEU A 25 -8.85 0.47 -2.98
N ALA A 26 -8.29 -0.47 -3.75
CA ALA A 26 -9.07 -1.50 -4.42
C ALA A 26 -9.74 -2.46 -3.42
N PHE A 27 -9.10 -2.74 -2.28
CA PHE A 27 -9.69 -3.54 -1.20
C PHE A 27 -10.76 -2.75 -0.44
N GLN A 28 -10.43 -1.51 -0.05
CA GLN A 28 -11.25 -0.73 0.86
C GLN A 28 -12.39 -0.01 0.17
N ARG A 29 -12.19 0.61 -1.00
CA ARG A 29 -13.16 1.49 -1.69
C ARG A 29 -13.02 1.36 -3.23
N PRO A 30 -13.30 0.18 -3.82
CA PRO A 30 -13.12 -0.05 -5.26
C PRO A 30 -13.94 0.90 -6.17
N GLU A 31 -15.06 1.42 -5.67
CA GLU A 31 -15.88 2.43 -6.33
C GLU A 31 -15.11 3.73 -6.61
N ALA A 32 -14.20 4.13 -5.71
CA ALA A 32 -13.39 5.34 -5.88
C ALA A 32 -12.47 5.19 -7.11
N LEU A 33 -11.87 4.02 -7.30
CA LEU A 33 -11.04 3.73 -8.47
C LEU A 33 -11.85 3.74 -9.76
N THR A 34 -13.07 3.23 -9.72
CA THR A 34 -13.98 3.25 -10.88
C THR A 34 -14.28 4.69 -11.31
N SER A 35 -14.48 5.60 -10.34
CA SER A 35 -14.75 7.01 -10.62
C SER A 35 -13.57 7.77 -11.25
N MET A 36 -12.34 7.28 -11.04
CA MET A 36 -11.13 7.88 -11.63
C MET A 36 -10.91 7.46 -13.08
N LEU A 37 -11.63 6.45 -13.58
CA LEU A 37 -11.32 5.76 -14.82
C LEU A 37 -12.45 5.89 -15.83
N GLN A 38 -12.14 6.46 -16.98
CA GLN A 38 -13.00 6.43 -18.16
C GLN A 38 -12.34 5.59 -19.26
N GLU A 39 -12.99 4.50 -19.66
CA GLU A 39 -12.54 3.66 -20.77
C GLU A 39 -12.74 4.39 -22.11
N GLY A 40 -11.69 4.40 -22.93
CA GLY A 40 -11.70 4.94 -24.29
C GLY A 40 -11.55 3.85 -25.36
N PRO A 41 -11.52 4.23 -26.65
CA PRO A 41 -11.28 3.28 -27.74
C PRO A 41 -9.87 2.69 -27.66
N ALA A 42 -9.69 1.50 -28.25
CA ALA A 42 -8.37 0.87 -28.42
C ALA A 42 -7.54 0.73 -27.11
N ARG A 43 -8.20 0.43 -25.98
CA ARG A 43 -7.56 0.25 -24.65
C ARG A 43 -6.87 1.50 -24.11
N THR A 44 -7.32 2.67 -24.57
CA THR A 44 -6.99 3.95 -23.93
C THR A 44 -7.86 4.15 -22.70
N PHE A 45 -7.34 4.87 -21.71
CA PHE A 45 -8.06 5.29 -20.52
C PHE A 45 -7.83 6.77 -20.31
N VAL A 46 -8.86 7.48 -19.87
CA VAL A 46 -8.70 8.80 -19.26
C VAL A 46 -8.75 8.59 -17.75
N VAL A 47 -7.65 8.91 -17.08
CA VAL A 47 -7.49 8.81 -15.63
C VAL A 47 -7.58 10.20 -15.03
N THR A 48 -8.44 10.40 -14.04
CA THR A 48 -8.54 11.67 -13.30
C THR A 48 -8.29 11.41 -11.81
N PHE A 49 -7.12 11.79 -11.31
CA PHE A 49 -6.85 11.76 -9.87
C PHE A 49 -7.58 12.90 -9.15
N PRO A 50 -7.96 12.74 -7.87
CA PRO A 50 -8.60 13.80 -7.10
C PRO A 50 -7.80 15.12 -7.12
N GLY A 51 -8.44 16.20 -7.57
CA GLY A 51 -7.85 17.54 -7.65
C GLY A 51 -6.78 17.71 -8.72
N ARG A 52 -6.71 16.81 -9.72
CA ARG A 52 -5.72 16.85 -10.82
C ARG A 52 -6.40 16.92 -12.17
N GLU A 53 -5.64 17.38 -13.16
CA GLU A 53 -6.07 17.35 -14.56
C GLU A 53 -6.15 15.89 -15.07
N PRO A 54 -7.07 15.59 -16.00
CA PRO A 54 -7.17 14.26 -16.59
C PRO A 54 -5.95 13.90 -17.45
N HIS A 55 -5.53 12.64 -17.37
CA HIS A 55 -4.45 12.07 -18.16
C HIS A 55 -4.98 10.99 -19.09
N ALA A 56 -4.79 11.16 -20.40
CA ALA A 56 -5.03 10.10 -21.37
C ALA A 56 -3.83 9.15 -21.42
N VAL A 57 -4.06 7.87 -21.17
CA VAL A 57 -3.00 6.85 -21.08
C VAL A 57 -3.37 5.60 -21.87
N THR A 58 -2.35 4.96 -22.41
CA THR A 58 -2.45 3.62 -23.00
C THR A 58 -1.53 2.71 -22.21
N PRO A 59 -2.05 1.77 -21.41
CA PRO A 59 -1.21 0.87 -20.64
C PRO A 59 -0.36 -0.01 -21.57
N ASP A 60 0.94 -0.10 -21.31
CA ASP A 60 1.89 -0.85 -22.14
C ASP A 60 1.64 -2.36 -22.16
N ARG A 61 0.81 -2.89 -21.26
CA ARG A 61 0.56 -4.32 -21.09
C ARG A 61 -0.93 -4.66 -21.13
N ALA A 62 -1.23 -5.78 -21.78
CA ALA A 62 -2.46 -6.54 -21.50
C ALA A 62 -2.26 -7.23 -20.16
N ASP A 63 -2.73 -6.59 -19.09
CA ASP A 63 -2.76 -7.16 -17.76
C ASP A 63 -4.19 -7.60 -17.43
N ASP A 64 -4.33 -8.60 -16.55
CA ASP A 64 -5.62 -9.08 -16.04
C ASP A 64 -6.34 -8.01 -15.21
N ALA A 65 -5.62 -6.93 -14.86
CA ALA A 65 -6.11 -5.77 -14.15
C ALA A 65 -5.86 -4.46 -14.95
N PRO A 66 -6.61 -4.20 -16.03
CA PRO A 66 -6.39 -3.03 -16.89
C PRO A 66 -6.53 -1.69 -16.13
N TYR A 67 -7.41 -1.62 -15.13
CA TYR A 67 -7.56 -0.44 -14.26
C TYR A 67 -6.24 -0.04 -13.60
N ALA A 68 -5.50 -1.05 -13.16
CA ALA A 68 -4.35 -0.87 -12.31
C ALA A 68 -3.15 -0.41 -13.14
N ALA A 69 -3.00 -0.96 -14.34
CA ALA A 69 -2.02 -0.53 -15.32
C ALA A 69 -2.31 0.89 -15.85
N ALA A 70 -3.58 1.27 -16.04
CA ALA A 70 -3.97 2.63 -16.41
C ALA A 70 -3.62 3.65 -15.31
N LEU A 71 -3.99 3.36 -14.06
CA LEU A 71 -3.67 4.21 -12.92
C LEU A 71 -2.16 4.35 -12.71
N GLU A 72 -1.38 3.28 -12.90
CA GLU A 72 0.08 3.37 -12.87
C GLU A 72 0.66 4.27 -13.94
N ALA A 73 0.20 4.12 -15.19
CA ALA A 73 0.68 4.93 -16.31
C ALA A 73 0.39 6.41 -16.06
N ALA A 74 -0.80 6.74 -15.55
CA ALA A 74 -1.17 8.10 -15.19
C ALA A 74 -0.35 8.62 -13.99
N ALA A 75 -0.13 7.80 -12.97
CA ALA A 75 0.70 8.18 -11.83
C ALA A 75 2.16 8.46 -12.24
N HIS A 76 2.67 7.67 -13.18
CA HIS A 76 4.00 7.89 -13.77
C HIS A 76 4.05 9.18 -14.59
N ALA A 77 3.00 9.51 -15.36
CA ALA A 77 2.92 10.77 -16.09
C ALA A 77 2.87 11.99 -15.15
N GLU A 78 2.15 11.90 -14.02
CA GLU A 78 1.99 12.99 -13.05
C GLU A 78 3.25 13.24 -12.21
N LEU A 79 3.89 12.17 -11.71
CA LEU A 79 4.97 12.26 -10.72
C LEU A 79 6.35 11.98 -11.31
N GLY A 80 6.42 11.57 -12.57
CA GLY A 80 7.63 11.12 -13.23
C GLY A 80 8.21 9.85 -12.61
N ASP A 81 9.47 9.61 -12.94
CA ASP A 81 10.29 8.54 -12.37
C ASP A 81 10.69 8.96 -10.95
N ALA A 82 9.76 8.89 -10.00
CA ALA A 82 9.99 9.27 -8.60
C ALA A 82 11.02 8.30 -7.96
N ARG A 83 12.31 8.53 -8.25
CA ARG A 83 13.49 7.85 -7.69
C ARG A 83 13.77 8.28 -6.25
N THR A 84 12.81 8.91 -5.60
CA THR A 84 12.91 9.31 -4.20
C THR A 84 13.11 8.06 -3.35
N PRO A 85 14.02 8.08 -2.36
CA PRO A 85 14.21 6.96 -1.44
C PRO A 85 12.86 6.41 -0.95
N ARG A 86 12.72 5.09 -0.87
CA ARG A 86 11.44 4.45 -0.49
C ARG A 86 10.93 4.91 0.85
N MET A 87 11.86 5.18 1.77
CA MET A 87 11.57 5.79 3.07
C MET A 87 10.86 7.15 2.99
N LEU A 88 11.01 7.88 1.88
CA LEU A 88 10.39 9.19 1.68
C LEU A 88 9.17 9.14 0.75
N SER A 89 9.02 8.05 -0.01
CA SER A 89 7.94 7.88 -0.97
C SER A 89 6.80 6.98 -0.49
N TYR A 90 7.00 6.18 0.56
CA TYR A 90 5.90 5.39 1.13
C TYR A 90 4.76 6.33 1.56
N GLY A 91 3.54 6.03 1.11
CA GLY A 91 2.36 6.86 1.34
C GLY A 91 2.10 7.98 0.32
N LEU A 92 3.02 8.32 -0.60
CA LEU A 92 2.72 9.29 -1.67
C LEU A 92 1.51 8.86 -2.51
N GLY A 93 1.35 7.56 -2.71
CA GLY A 93 0.21 6.97 -3.42
C GLY A 93 -1.12 7.24 -2.75
N ILE A 94 -1.15 7.39 -1.41
CA ILE A 94 -2.38 7.72 -0.68
C ILE A 94 -2.88 9.09 -1.12
N GLY A 95 -2.03 10.12 -1.06
CA GLY A 95 -2.43 11.48 -1.43
C GLY A 95 -2.81 11.59 -2.90
N LEU A 96 -2.09 10.89 -3.79
CA LEU A 96 -2.43 10.87 -5.21
C LEU A 96 -3.80 10.20 -5.48
N LEU A 97 -4.07 9.07 -4.84
CA LEU A 97 -5.29 8.30 -5.08
C LEU A 97 -6.52 8.88 -4.35
N THR A 98 -6.33 9.59 -3.24
CA THR A 98 -7.47 10.02 -2.40
C THR A 98 -7.67 11.54 -2.42
N GLY A 99 -6.65 12.31 -2.77
CA GLY A 99 -6.63 13.76 -2.56
C GLY A 99 -6.48 14.18 -1.09
N HIS A 100 -6.44 13.22 -0.16
CA HIS A 100 -6.33 13.49 1.27
C HIS A 100 -4.88 13.65 1.73
N ASN A 101 -4.72 14.29 2.89
CA ASN A 101 -3.45 14.31 3.62
C ASN A 101 -3.13 12.91 4.17
N ARG A 102 -1.95 12.79 4.78
CA ARG A 102 -1.50 11.53 5.38
C ARG A 102 -0.61 11.79 6.59
N ALA A 103 -0.78 10.96 7.62
CA ALA A 103 0.11 10.89 8.76
C ALA A 103 1.18 9.81 8.53
N GLY A 104 2.44 10.23 8.50
CA GLY A 104 3.60 9.34 8.40
C GLY A 104 4.24 9.08 9.76
N TYR A 105 4.50 7.81 10.06
CA TYR A 105 5.11 7.34 11.30
C TYR A 105 6.37 6.53 10.99
N THR A 106 7.53 7.04 11.41
CA THR A 106 8.83 6.43 11.12
C THR A 106 9.33 5.65 12.33
N ASN A 107 9.70 4.39 12.09
CA ASN A 107 10.37 3.53 13.04
C ASN A 107 11.87 3.36 12.65
N ALA A 108 12.62 4.45 12.60
CA ALA A 108 14.01 4.42 12.15
C ALA A 108 14.98 3.86 13.21
N LEU A 109 14.56 3.76 14.47
CA LEU A 109 15.41 3.37 15.61
C LEU A 109 14.89 2.13 16.35
N GLY A 110 13.97 1.38 15.74
CA GLY A 110 13.31 0.24 16.41
C GLY A 110 12.45 0.63 17.62
N ALA A 111 12.10 1.91 17.75
CA ALA A 111 11.32 2.44 18.86
C ALA A 111 9.80 2.24 18.69
N GLY A 112 9.35 1.65 17.58
CA GLY A 112 7.95 1.53 17.18
C GLY A 112 7.47 2.74 16.37
N PHE A 113 6.22 2.71 15.92
CA PHE A 113 5.63 3.82 15.13
C PHE A 113 5.10 4.96 15.99
N ALA A 114 4.87 4.71 17.27
CA ALA A 114 4.31 5.71 18.17
C ALA A 114 5.28 6.88 18.38
N PRO A 115 4.78 8.14 18.45
CA PRO A 115 5.59 9.28 18.87
C PRO A 115 6.28 9.03 20.21
N LEU A 116 7.48 9.57 20.39
CA LEU A 116 8.33 9.28 21.56
C LEU A 116 7.70 9.66 22.92
N TYR A 117 6.80 10.63 22.94
CA TYR A 117 6.08 11.05 24.15
C TYR A 117 4.94 10.10 24.55
N ILE A 118 4.60 9.11 23.71
CA ILE A 118 3.57 8.12 24.01
C ILE A 118 4.16 7.00 24.87
N THR A 119 3.63 6.87 26.09
CA THR A 119 4.06 5.83 27.05
C THR A 119 3.60 4.42 26.66
N SER A 120 2.36 4.29 26.17
CA SER A 120 1.76 3.01 25.78
C SER A 120 1.77 2.82 24.26
N LYS A 121 2.96 2.66 23.67
CA LYS A 121 3.18 2.58 22.22
C LYS A 121 2.32 1.52 21.51
N ARG A 122 2.28 0.29 22.05
CA ARG A 122 1.46 -0.81 21.51
C ARG A 122 -0.04 -0.48 21.51
N ARG A 123 -0.56 0.14 22.58
CA ARG A 123 -1.96 0.58 22.67
C ARG A 123 -2.24 1.70 21.67
N TRP A 124 -1.30 2.62 21.50
CA TRP A 124 -1.42 3.68 20.50
C TRP A 124 -1.50 3.11 19.09
N LEU A 125 -0.57 2.22 18.70
CA LEU A 125 -0.55 1.62 17.37
C LEU A 125 -1.84 0.85 17.10
N ARG A 126 -2.27 0.02 18.05
CA ARG A 126 -3.54 -0.70 17.98
C ARG A 126 -4.70 0.24 17.66
N ARG A 127 -4.85 1.35 18.40
CA ARG A 127 -5.92 2.32 18.18
C ARG A 127 -5.85 2.99 16.80
N GLN A 128 -4.64 3.29 16.31
CA GLN A 128 -4.49 3.85 14.97
C GLN A 128 -4.98 2.87 13.89
N LEU A 129 -4.58 1.60 13.98
CA LEU A 129 -4.98 0.58 13.01
C LEU A 129 -6.46 0.22 13.11
N GLU A 130 -7.00 0.13 14.33
CA GLU A 130 -8.44 -0.06 14.58
C GLU A 130 -9.26 1.06 13.94
N ASN A 131 -8.90 2.32 14.22
CA ASN A 131 -9.61 3.47 13.66
C ASN A 131 -9.51 3.49 12.13
N ALA A 132 -8.30 3.35 11.58
CA ALA A 132 -8.09 3.34 10.14
C ALA A 132 -8.88 2.23 9.44
N THR A 133 -8.92 1.03 10.02
CA THR A 133 -9.71 -0.10 9.49
C THR A 133 -11.20 0.22 9.54
N ALA A 134 -11.70 0.71 10.68
CA ALA A 134 -13.11 1.05 10.85
C ALA A 134 -13.58 2.15 9.87
N GLN A 135 -12.69 3.07 9.54
CA GLN A 135 -12.94 4.18 8.60
C GLN A 135 -12.60 3.85 7.15
N ARG A 136 -12.20 2.60 6.83
CA ARG A 136 -11.77 2.18 5.48
C ARG A 136 -10.65 3.06 4.89
N ARG A 137 -9.77 3.58 5.75
CA ARG A 137 -8.61 4.44 5.39
C ARG A 137 -7.47 3.61 4.81
N LEU A 138 -6.71 4.20 3.89
CA LEU A 138 -5.53 3.55 3.33
C LEU A 138 -4.40 3.52 4.34
N MET A 139 -3.71 2.38 4.39
CA MET A 139 -2.51 2.19 5.19
C MET A 139 -1.41 1.57 4.34
N VAL A 140 -0.21 2.15 4.38
CA VAL A 140 0.96 1.69 3.62
C VAL A 140 2.14 1.50 4.57
N LEU A 141 2.78 0.35 4.47
CA LEU A 141 4.02 0.03 5.18
C LEU A 141 5.22 0.27 4.27
N GLY A 142 6.25 0.93 4.79
CA GLY A 142 7.53 1.16 4.11
C GLY A 142 8.64 0.29 4.70
N GLY A 143 9.32 -0.48 3.84
CA GLY A 143 10.51 -1.25 4.19
C GLY A 143 11.77 -0.38 4.21
N SER A 144 12.70 -0.73 5.10
CA SER A 144 14.01 -0.04 5.22
C SER A 144 14.95 -0.43 4.08
N ASP A 145 15.95 0.40 3.82
CA ASP A 145 17.14 0.03 3.01
C ASP A 145 18.14 -0.86 3.77
N GLY A 146 17.77 -1.33 4.95
CA GLY A 146 18.61 -2.15 5.83
C GLY A 146 19.59 -1.32 6.68
N LYS A 147 19.68 0.00 6.47
CA LYS A 147 20.59 0.87 7.24
C LYS A 147 19.99 1.35 8.56
N TRP A 148 18.67 1.44 8.65
CA TRP A 148 17.96 2.02 9.80
C TRP A 148 17.25 0.96 10.62
N THR A 149 16.62 0.01 9.95
CA THR A 149 15.98 -1.14 10.58
C THR A 149 16.14 -2.35 9.67
N THR A 150 16.85 -3.36 10.14
CA THR A 150 16.85 -4.66 9.45
C THR A 150 15.51 -5.32 9.71
N PRO A 151 14.74 -5.72 8.67
CA PRO A 151 13.51 -6.45 8.88
C PRO A 151 13.77 -7.71 9.70
N LYS A 152 13.03 -7.92 10.80
CA LYS A 152 13.14 -9.18 11.56
C LYS A 152 12.59 -10.37 10.77
N LEU A 153 11.59 -10.14 9.93
CA LEU A 153 11.09 -11.13 8.99
C LEU A 153 12.01 -11.17 7.77
N ASN A 154 12.85 -12.20 7.69
CA ASN A 154 13.85 -12.37 6.61
C ASN A 154 13.25 -12.54 5.21
N TRP A 155 11.95 -12.83 5.11
CA TRP A 155 11.18 -12.92 3.87
C TRP A 155 10.48 -11.62 3.47
N VAL A 156 10.60 -10.56 4.28
CA VAL A 156 10.14 -9.21 3.91
C VAL A 156 11.29 -8.50 3.18
N PRO A 157 11.19 -8.27 1.85
CA PRO A 157 12.26 -7.59 1.12
C PRO A 157 12.49 -6.17 1.64
N PRO A 158 13.76 -5.74 1.76
CA PRO A 158 14.08 -4.34 2.03
C PRO A 158 13.69 -3.44 0.85
N GLN A 159 13.59 -2.13 1.08
CA GLN A 159 13.25 -1.12 0.08
C GLN A 159 11.94 -1.40 -0.69
N HIS A 160 10.98 -2.03 -0.02
CA HIS A 160 9.70 -2.39 -0.60
C HIS A 160 8.53 -1.81 0.20
N CYS A 161 7.43 -1.51 -0.48
CA CYS A 161 6.21 -1.02 0.17
C CYS A 161 5.12 -2.09 0.13
N PHE A 162 4.28 -2.11 1.16
CA PHE A 162 3.19 -3.09 1.30
C PHE A 162 1.90 -2.37 1.64
N GLY A 163 0.78 -2.85 1.09
CA GLY A 163 -0.54 -2.42 1.53
C GLY A 163 -0.87 -3.08 2.86
N LEU A 164 -1.20 -2.31 3.90
CA LEU A 164 -1.81 -2.85 5.12
C LEU A 164 -3.32 -2.76 4.92
N LEU A 165 -3.95 -3.90 4.67
CA LEU A 165 -5.33 -3.96 4.22
C LEU A 165 -6.30 -3.75 5.38
N GLU A 166 -6.10 -4.44 6.49
CA GLU A 166 -6.96 -4.37 7.67
C GLU A 166 -6.22 -4.83 8.93
N TYR A 167 -6.73 -4.43 10.10
CA TYR A 167 -6.31 -4.95 11.39
C TYR A 167 -7.48 -5.67 12.07
N GLU A 168 -7.23 -6.88 12.57
CA GLU A 168 -8.21 -7.74 13.23
C GLU A 168 -7.96 -7.73 14.76
N PRO A 169 -8.73 -6.95 15.55
CA PRO A 169 -8.40 -6.74 16.97
C PRO A 169 -8.61 -7.97 17.84
N SER A 170 -9.55 -8.85 17.45
CA SER A 170 -9.90 -10.09 18.18
C SER A 170 -8.71 -11.04 18.32
N VAL A 171 -7.87 -11.12 17.30
CA VAL A 171 -6.68 -11.99 17.24
C VAL A 171 -5.38 -11.20 17.24
N GLY A 172 -5.45 -9.87 17.15
CA GLY A 172 -4.29 -8.98 17.24
C GLY A 172 -3.36 -9.01 16.03
N THR A 173 -3.87 -9.34 14.84
CA THR A 173 -3.08 -9.46 13.61
C THR A 173 -3.49 -8.45 12.55
N ALA A 174 -2.54 -7.97 11.76
CA ALA A 174 -2.78 -7.16 10.58
C ALA A 174 -2.66 -8.02 9.31
N ARG A 175 -3.57 -7.80 8.36
CA ARG A 175 -3.47 -8.34 7.01
C ARG A 175 -2.68 -7.38 6.14
N VAL A 176 -1.65 -7.91 5.51
CA VAL A 176 -0.70 -7.16 4.69
C VAL A 176 -0.66 -7.78 3.31
N ARG A 177 -0.39 -6.98 2.29
CA ARG A 177 -0.21 -7.45 0.92
C ARG A 177 1.07 -6.91 0.30
N ASN A 178 1.83 -7.83 -0.29
CA ASN A 178 2.92 -7.54 -1.18
C ASN A 178 2.38 -7.17 -2.57
N PRO A 179 2.64 -5.96 -3.10
CA PRO A 179 2.14 -5.52 -4.40
C PRO A 179 2.68 -6.32 -5.59
N TYR A 180 3.75 -7.13 -5.42
CA TYR A 180 4.11 -8.13 -6.43
C TYR A 180 3.02 -9.18 -6.64
N GLY A 181 2.15 -9.38 -5.65
CA GLY A 181 1.01 -10.27 -5.71
C GLY A 181 1.37 -11.73 -5.95
N ASN A 182 2.55 -12.15 -5.54
CA ASN A 182 2.94 -13.56 -5.49
C ASN A 182 3.21 -13.96 -4.04
N ASN A 183 3.17 -15.26 -3.77
CA ASN A 183 3.45 -15.80 -2.45
C ASN A 183 4.94 -16.12 -2.24
N ASP A 184 5.81 -15.55 -3.08
CA ASP A 184 7.23 -15.88 -3.10
C ASP A 184 7.87 -15.47 -1.77
N GLY A 185 8.42 -16.46 -1.06
CA GLY A 185 9.04 -16.28 0.25
C GLY A 185 8.07 -16.14 1.42
N ILE A 186 6.77 -15.96 1.18
CA ILE A 186 5.76 -15.86 2.25
C ILE A 186 5.54 -17.25 2.86
N PRO A 187 5.79 -17.45 4.18
CA PRO A 187 5.57 -18.75 4.81
C PRO A 187 4.10 -19.19 4.73
N ALA A 188 3.87 -20.49 4.54
CA ALA A 188 2.52 -21.03 4.35
C ALA A 188 1.61 -20.77 5.55
N GLU A 189 2.15 -20.82 6.77
CA GLU A 189 1.42 -20.53 8.01
C GLU A 189 0.99 -19.06 8.16
N ARG A 190 1.53 -18.17 7.32
CA ARG A 190 1.16 -16.75 7.27
C ARG A 190 0.04 -16.45 6.28
N GLN A 191 -0.44 -17.46 5.56
CA GLN A 191 -1.58 -17.37 4.66
C GLN A 191 -2.83 -17.91 5.35
N ARG A 192 -4.01 -17.43 4.94
CA ARG A 192 -5.31 -17.90 5.44
C ARG A 192 -6.26 -18.13 4.26
N ASP A 193 -7.27 -18.96 4.47
CA ASP A 193 -8.34 -19.12 3.48
C ASP A 193 -8.99 -17.77 3.17
N GLY A 194 -9.22 -17.50 1.89
CA GLY A 194 -9.76 -16.23 1.40
C GLY A 194 -8.72 -15.13 1.19
N TYR A 195 -7.45 -15.35 1.53
CA TYR A 195 -6.38 -14.42 1.18
C TYR A 195 -6.06 -14.51 -0.31
N GLY A 196 -5.87 -13.34 -0.92
CA GLY A 196 -5.38 -13.24 -2.28
C GLY A 196 -3.87 -13.48 -2.38
N PRO A 197 -3.34 -13.62 -3.61
CA PRO A 197 -1.90 -13.74 -3.80
C PRO A 197 -1.13 -12.51 -3.29
N GLY A 198 -0.01 -12.79 -2.62
CA GLY A 198 0.82 -11.80 -1.94
C GLY A 198 0.29 -11.35 -0.58
N GLU A 199 -0.85 -11.86 -0.12
CA GLU A 199 -1.41 -11.51 1.17
C GLU A 199 -0.94 -12.43 2.29
N PHE A 200 -0.73 -11.86 3.47
CA PHE A 200 -0.28 -12.57 4.65
C PHE A 200 -0.68 -11.83 5.92
N TRP A 201 -0.64 -12.50 7.06
CA TRP A 201 -0.89 -11.88 8.36
C TRP A 201 0.40 -11.70 9.17
N VAL A 202 0.45 -10.64 9.96
CA VAL A 202 1.52 -10.37 10.93
C VAL A 202 0.93 -9.89 12.26
N THR A 203 1.63 -10.17 13.36
CA THR A 203 1.34 -9.56 14.66
C THR A 203 1.77 -8.10 14.70
N LEU A 204 1.26 -7.34 15.67
CA LEU A 204 1.73 -5.96 15.90
C LEU A 204 3.22 -5.89 16.26
N ASP A 205 3.78 -6.92 16.91
CA ASP A 205 5.22 -6.99 17.22
C ASP A 205 6.03 -7.15 15.94
N GLU A 206 5.61 -8.04 15.04
CA GLU A 206 6.27 -8.25 13.75
C GLU A 206 6.17 -7.01 12.86
N LEU A 207 5.03 -6.32 12.89
CA LEU A 207 4.77 -5.09 12.14
C LEU A 207 5.73 -3.97 12.55
N GLU A 208 5.89 -3.72 13.85
CA GLU A 208 6.88 -2.73 14.30
C GLU A 208 8.32 -3.20 14.09
N ASN A 209 8.60 -4.49 14.06
CA ASN A 209 9.98 -4.96 13.93
C ASN A 209 10.45 -5.18 12.48
N SER A 210 9.56 -5.12 11.49
CA SER A 210 9.91 -5.47 10.10
C SER A 210 9.81 -4.31 9.12
N TRP A 211 9.13 -3.23 9.49
CA TRP A 211 8.97 -2.05 8.65
C TRP A 211 9.52 -0.80 9.32
N CYS A 212 10.11 0.09 8.52
CA CYS A 212 10.66 1.36 8.97
C CYS A 212 9.65 2.49 8.94
N GLY A 213 8.50 2.29 8.29
CA GLY A 213 7.49 3.32 8.12
C GLY A 213 6.08 2.75 8.08
N LEU A 214 5.15 3.49 8.65
CA LEU A 214 3.71 3.31 8.50
C LEU A 214 3.13 4.65 8.06
N THR A 215 2.34 4.68 7.01
CA THR A 215 1.55 5.86 6.65
C THR A 215 0.08 5.51 6.64
N ILE A 216 -0.73 6.40 7.19
CA ILE A 216 -2.18 6.29 7.24
C ILE A 216 -2.75 7.54 6.54
N GLU A 217 -3.68 7.35 5.61
CA GLU A 217 -4.52 8.43 5.05
C GLU A 217 -5.15 9.24 6.18
N ASP A 218 -5.29 10.57 6.08
CA ASP A 218 -6.02 11.38 7.09
C ASP A 218 -7.55 11.29 6.90
N GLU A 219 -8.31 11.95 7.79
CA GLU A 219 -9.76 12.13 7.65
C GLU A 219 -10.11 13.23 6.62
#